data_AF-A0A966GKD6-F1
#
_entry.id   AF-A0A966GKD6-F1
#
_cell.length_a   1.000
_cell.length_b   1.000
_cell.length_c   1.000
_cell.angle_alpha   90.00
_cell.angle_beta   90.00
_cell.angle_gamma   90.00
#
_symmetry.space_group_name_H-M   'P 1'
#
loop_
_entity.id
_entity.type
_entity.pdbx_description
1 polymer ?
#
loop_
_entity_poly.entity_id
_entity_poly.type
_entity_poly.pdbx_seq_one_letter_code
_entity_poly.pdbx_strand_id
1 'polypeptide(L)'
;MTRIPDDTTTTATLALGETFAGTLESAGDRDWVRVTLTQGETVELLLFGRGDGALEDPFLRLYDAGGTLLEFNDDFGAGYDSGLIFTPKATGIYYIEAAAYDDGGAGDYTISFAPGIAPTDPLRAIDWGTAQPDTTVTVAFLARGIRQEGYTGEGFNAYEIARFKDAFALIEEVCGLRFNVVSGRNADLRLLLDTNEVAGEFLGYFNPPGEENAGAAVFDGAQWDRRAGGDLERGGYGFVTIVHELLHGLGLAHPHDSGNGASEIMPGVSDEFDDYGDHNLNQGIFTIMSYNSGYFTGTPGSTGDGGFQYGYEAGPMALDISLLQEKYGTRAHAAGDTVYRLPTQNSDGAQWRAIWDTSGRDEIRHDGTGSAVINLRAATLLYEEGGGGFVSAQNGVAGGFTIAAGVVIENATGGRGADVITGNSAANILTGRAGADRIYAGAGADTVAGGAGRDQLFGGDLNDTLRGDGKADRIAGGEGGDLLRGGAGRDVFIYTDAADSFGNTAARDTISDFRRGADRIDLSRIDANGEAAGDGAFAFIGQAGFDGRGAGSAGQLRFQTGPGSVLVQADIDGDGLADMSILLANLSQLGAADFIL
;
A
#
# COMPACT_ATOMS: atom_id res chain seq x y z
N MET A 1 5.43 34.88 13.75
CA MET A 1 6.65 35.68 13.50
C MET A 1 6.37 36.45 12.23
N THR A 2 7.26 36.52 11.24
CA THR A 2 6.86 36.92 9.87
C THR A 2 6.48 35.63 9.15
N ARG A 3 5.23 35.52 8.67
CA ARG A 3 4.72 34.35 7.92
C ARG A 3 5.68 33.98 6.79
N ILE A 4 5.96 32.69 6.62
CA ILE A 4 6.78 32.19 5.51
C ILE A 4 5.82 31.93 4.33
N PRO A 5 6.13 32.40 3.11
CA PRO A 5 5.31 32.09 1.95
C PRO A 5 5.26 30.58 1.67
N ASP A 6 4.12 30.13 1.17
CA ASP A 6 3.82 28.77 0.69
C ASP A 6 4.02 28.63 -0.82
N ASP A 7 4.93 29.43 -1.39
CA ASP A 7 5.22 29.45 -2.81
C ASP A 7 6.70 29.67 -3.12
N THR A 8 7.03 29.69 -4.41
CA THR A 8 8.41 29.88 -4.89
C THR A 8 9.05 31.23 -4.51
N THR A 9 8.29 32.18 -3.93
CA THR A 9 8.78 33.46 -3.43
C THR A 9 9.39 33.39 -2.03
N THR A 10 9.29 32.25 -1.35
CA THR A 10 9.89 32.04 -0.02
C THR A 10 11.38 32.42 0.01
N THR A 11 11.78 33.04 1.12
CA THR A 11 13.18 33.34 1.42
C THR A 11 13.76 32.41 2.48
N ALA A 12 12.95 31.51 3.06
CA ALA A 12 13.44 30.51 4.00
C ALA A 12 14.32 29.49 3.26
N THR A 13 15.47 29.15 3.84
CA THR A 13 16.43 28.22 3.24
C THR A 13 16.96 27.25 4.27
N LEU A 14 17.22 26.01 3.85
CA LEU A 14 17.83 24.98 4.68
C LEU A 14 18.96 24.27 3.92
N ALA A 15 20.13 24.12 4.55
CA ALA A 15 21.27 23.42 3.95
C ALA A 15 21.35 21.96 4.42
N LEU A 16 21.97 21.11 3.61
CA LEU A 16 22.14 19.69 3.91
C LEU A 16 22.95 19.49 5.20
N GLY A 17 22.42 18.69 6.12
CA GLY A 17 22.97 18.43 7.45
C GLY A 17 22.50 19.41 8.54
N GLU A 18 21.58 20.32 8.23
CA GLU A 18 21.02 21.29 9.17
C GLU A 18 19.56 20.98 9.52
N THR A 19 19.05 21.67 10.53
CA THR A 19 17.63 21.69 10.86
C THR A 19 17.05 23.10 10.72
N PHE A 20 15.78 23.17 10.34
CA PHE A 20 14.99 24.40 10.31
C PHE A 20 13.91 24.32 11.37
N ALA A 21 13.72 25.38 12.15
CA ALA A 21 12.62 25.47 13.11
C ALA A 21 11.64 26.55 12.66
N GLY A 22 10.36 26.21 12.63
CA GLY A 22 9.28 27.11 12.27
C GLY A 22 8.07 26.92 13.17
N THR A 23 7.05 27.74 12.95
CA THR A 23 5.79 27.70 13.67
C THR A 23 4.68 27.91 12.65
N LEU A 24 3.77 26.94 12.53
CA LEU A 24 2.52 27.16 11.80
C LEU A 24 1.62 28.02 12.68
N GLU A 25 1.19 29.15 12.16
CA GLU A 25 0.60 30.22 12.96
C GLU A 25 -0.92 30.07 13.16
N SER A 26 -1.56 29.28 12.30
CA SER A 26 -2.95 28.87 12.35
C SER A 26 -3.14 27.56 11.57
N ALA A 27 -4.30 26.92 11.73
CA ALA A 27 -4.74 25.89 10.78
C ALA A 27 -4.74 26.47 9.35
N GLY A 28 -4.40 25.67 8.36
CA GLY A 28 -4.20 26.11 6.97
C GLY A 28 -2.91 26.87 6.69
N ASP A 29 -2.07 27.13 7.71
CA ASP A 29 -0.76 27.74 7.46
C ASP A 29 0.23 26.70 6.93
N ARG A 30 1.03 27.12 5.96
CA ARG A 30 2.00 26.29 5.26
C ARG A 30 3.26 27.10 5.04
N ASP A 31 4.40 26.50 5.35
CA ASP A 31 5.69 27.17 5.25
C ASP A 31 6.55 26.46 4.19
N TRP A 32 6.93 27.17 3.12
CA TRP A 32 7.90 26.62 2.16
C TRP A 32 9.33 26.99 2.54
N VAL A 33 10.19 25.98 2.61
CA VAL A 33 11.63 26.10 2.87
C VAL A 33 12.42 25.62 1.66
N ARG A 34 13.23 26.51 1.10
CA ARG A 34 14.03 26.23 -0.10
C ARG A 34 15.28 25.41 0.23
N VAL A 35 15.50 24.33 -0.51
CA VAL A 35 16.71 23.48 -0.44
C VAL A 35 17.37 23.34 -1.81
N THR A 36 18.63 22.88 -1.83
CA THR A 36 19.35 22.51 -3.05
C THR A 36 19.67 21.03 -3.00
N LEU A 37 19.21 20.27 -3.99
CA LEU A 37 19.43 18.83 -4.09
C LEU A 37 20.34 18.53 -5.30
N THR A 38 21.21 17.53 -5.15
CA THR A 38 22.13 17.08 -6.20
C THR A 38 21.59 15.81 -6.84
N GLN A 39 21.52 15.77 -8.18
CA GLN A 39 21.07 14.60 -8.93
C GLN A 39 21.72 13.30 -8.42
N GLY A 40 20.89 12.31 -8.06
CA GLY A 40 21.35 11.00 -7.61
C GLY A 40 21.86 10.93 -6.17
N GLU A 41 21.94 12.04 -5.44
CA GLU A 41 22.25 12.02 -3.99
C GLU A 41 20.96 11.95 -3.20
N THR A 42 20.71 10.81 -2.52
CA THR A 42 19.53 10.64 -1.67
C THR A 42 19.60 11.54 -0.45
N VAL A 43 18.45 12.11 -0.09
CA VAL A 43 18.27 12.95 1.09
C VAL A 43 17.14 12.38 1.97
N GLU A 44 17.26 12.57 3.28
CA GLU A 44 16.19 12.32 4.23
C GLU A 44 15.69 13.67 4.74
N LEU A 45 14.37 13.86 4.64
CA LEU A 45 13.64 15.02 5.12
C LEU A 45 12.71 14.52 6.21
N LEU A 46 12.87 14.96 7.46
CA LEU A 46 11.94 14.65 8.54
C LEU A 46 11.29 15.93 9.02
N LEU A 47 9.99 15.89 9.29
CA LEU A 47 9.23 16.98 9.88
C LEU A 47 8.53 16.46 11.13
N PHE A 48 8.88 17.04 12.28
CA PHE A 48 8.34 16.63 13.57
C PHE A 48 7.94 17.83 14.43
N GLY A 49 6.92 17.62 15.25
CA GLY A 49 6.49 18.59 16.25
C GLY A 49 7.54 18.83 17.33
N ARG A 50 7.65 20.06 17.84
CA ARG A 50 8.64 20.40 18.87
C ARG A 50 8.09 21.25 20.01
N GLY A 51 8.38 20.86 21.26
CA GLY A 51 8.16 21.67 22.46
C GLY A 51 6.75 21.55 23.05
N ASP A 52 6.40 22.46 23.96
CA ASP A 52 5.10 22.42 24.69
C ASP A 52 3.89 22.85 23.82
N GLY A 53 4.13 23.37 22.62
CA GLY A 53 3.14 23.72 21.60
C GLY A 53 3.50 23.09 20.25
N ALA A 54 4.00 21.85 20.29
CA ALA A 54 4.40 21.09 19.13
C ALA A 54 3.25 20.94 18.12
N LEU A 55 3.59 20.97 16.83
CA LEU A 55 2.70 20.50 15.78
C LEU A 55 2.40 19.00 16.00
N GLU A 56 1.14 18.65 16.24
CA GLU A 56 0.78 17.30 16.70
C GLU A 56 0.85 16.24 15.60
N ASP A 57 0.54 16.64 14.36
CA ASP A 57 0.41 15.75 13.21
C ASP A 57 0.99 16.46 11.97
N PRO A 58 2.32 16.46 11.79
CA PRO A 58 2.96 17.19 10.69
C PRO A 58 2.81 16.50 9.34
N PHE A 59 2.58 17.29 8.28
CA PHE A 59 2.52 16.82 6.90
C PHE A 59 3.63 17.44 6.03
N LEU A 60 4.44 16.60 5.39
CA LEU A 60 5.60 17.02 4.58
C LEU A 60 5.29 16.86 3.09
N ARG A 61 5.51 17.92 2.30
CA ARG A 61 5.48 17.86 0.83
C ARG A 61 6.78 18.38 0.21
N LEU A 62 7.16 17.83 -0.94
CA LEU A 62 8.35 18.23 -1.69
C LEU A 62 7.99 18.67 -3.11
N TYR A 63 8.47 19.85 -3.52
CA TYR A 63 8.19 20.46 -4.82
C TYR A 63 9.45 20.71 -5.63
N ASP A 64 9.31 20.70 -6.96
CA ASP A 64 10.37 21.09 -7.88
C ASP A 64 10.56 22.62 -7.99
N ALA A 65 11.53 23.05 -8.79
CA ALA A 65 11.83 24.47 -9.00
C ALA A 65 10.68 25.28 -9.64
N GLY A 66 9.70 24.62 -10.25
CA GLY A 66 8.50 25.22 -10.83
C GLY A 66 7.29 25.26 -9.90
N GLY A 67 7.41 24.72 -8.67
CA GLY A 67 6.30 24.57 -7.73
C GLY A 67 5.40 23.37 -8.05
N THR A 68 5.87 22.40 -8.85
CA THR A 68 5.15 21.15 -9.10
C THR A 68 5.41 20.20 -7.95
N LEU A 69 4.36 19.63 -7.36
CA LEU A 69 4.47 18.61 -6.33
C LEU A 69 5.17 17.37 -6.89
N LEU A 70 6.15 16.86 -6.16
CA LEU A 70 6.91 15.66 -6.50
C LEU A 70 6.53 14.48 -5.63
N GLU A 71 6.46 14.70 -4.32
CA GLU A 71 6.26 13.66 -3.31
C GLU A 71 5.73 14.27 -2.02
N PHE A 72 5.03 13.48 -1.21
CA PHE A 72 4.50 13.89 0.08
C PHE A 72 4.41 12.69 1.02
N ASN A 73 4.42 12.95 2.32
CA ASN A 73 4.16 11.95 3.32
C ASN A 73 3.67 12.62 4.62
N ASP A 74 2.65 12.04 5.24
CA ASP A 74 2.02 12.46 6.49
C ASP A 74 2.52 11.66 7.69
N ASP A 75 2.70 10.34 7.56
CA ASP A 75 3.18 9.50 8.65
C ASP A 75 4.52 8.82 8.32
N PHE A 76 5.49 8.91 9.24
CA PHE A 76 6.80 8.30 9.12
C PHE A 76 7.23 7.66 10.45
N GLY A 77 7.42 6.33 10.42
CA GLY A 77 7.76 5.55 11.61
C GLY A 77 6.52 5.13 12.42
N ALA A 78 6.62 5.16 13.76
CA ALA A 78 5.59 4.64 14.67
C ALA A 78 4.70 5.73 15.32
N GLY A 79 4.74 6.95 14.79
CA GLY A 79 3.96 8.11 15.27
C GLY A 79 3.53 8.98 14.10
N TYR A 80 3.05 10.18 14.40
CA TYR A 80 2.48 11.12 13.43
C TYR A 80 3.50 12.08 12.80
N ASP A 81 4.80 11.91 13.09
CA ASP A 81 5.83 12.72 12.45
C ASP A 81 5.92 12.34 10.97
N SER A 82 6.16 13.29 10.06
CA SER A 82 6.29 13.01 8.63
C SER A 82 7.74 12.92 8.17
N GLY A 83 7.95 12.23 7.05
CA GLY A 83 9.29 12.09 6.49
C GLY A 83 9.32 11.60 5.05
N LEU A 84 10.30 12.07 4.29
CA LEU A 84 10.56 11.63 2.92
C LEU A 84 12.01 11.22 2.74
N ILE A 85 12.23 10.13 2.01
CA ILE A 85 13.53 9.75 1.48
C ILE A 85 13.51 9.98 -0.03
N PHE A 86 14.24 10.97 -0.51
CA PHE A 86 14.13 11.42 -1.90
C PHE A 86 15.46 11.38 -2.66
N THR A 87 15.46 10.82 -3.87
CA THR A 87 16.59 10.88 -4.81
C THR A 87 16.24 11.78 -6.02
N PRO A 88 16.80 12.99 -6.12
CA PRO A 88 16.48 13.94 -7.19
C PRO A 88 16.93 13.43 -8.57
N LYS A 89 16.05 13.59 -9.57
CA LYS A 89 16.34 13.27 -10.99
C LYS A 89 17.17 14.35 -11.69
N ALA A 90 17.27 15.54 -11.11
CA ALA A 90 18.08 16.64 -11.60
C ALA A 90 18.64 17.49 -10.45
N THR A 91 19.87 17.99 -10.61
CA THR A 91 20.47 18.93 -9.67
C THR A 91 19.76 20.27 -9.76
N GLY A 92 19.27 20.81 -8.65
CA GLY A 92 18.51 22.05 -8.70
C GLY A 92 17.93 22.50 -7.36
N ILE A 93 17.05 23.50 -7.46
CA ILE A 93 16.28 24.02 -6.34
C ILE A 93 15.04 23.17 -6.17
N TYR A 94 14.71 22.87 -4.91
CA TYR A 94 13.49 22.21 -4.48
C TYR A 94 12.92 22.97 -3.27
N TYR A 95 11.66 22.72 -2.95
CA TYR A 95 10.98 23.34 -1.81
C TYR A 95 10.34 22.28 -0.94
N ILE A 96 10.63 22.34 0.36
CA ILE A 96 9.98 21.51 1.39
C ILE A 96 8.85 22.34 1.96
N GLU A 97 7.64 21.81 1.96
CA GLU A 97 6.51 22.40 2.67
C GLU A 97 6.32 21.68 4.00
N ALA A 98 6.24 22.47 5.07
CA ALA A 98 5.73 22.02 6.36
C ALA A 98 4.28 22.49 6.49
N ALA A 99 3.38 21.55 6.74
CA ALA A 99 1.97 21.79 7.02
C ALA A 99 1.51 20.89 8.18
N ALA A 100 0.31 21.11 8.68
CA ALA A 100 -0.38 20.12 9.50
C ALA A 100 -1.09 19.12 8.59
N TYR A 101 -1.24 17.87 9.02
CA TYR A 101 -2.14 16.94 8.36
C TYR A 101 -3.57 17.50 8.32
N ASP A 102 -4.24 17.34 7.18
CA ASP A 102 -5.55 17.94 6.89
C ASP A 102 -5.60 19.47 7.08
N ASP A 103 -4.42 20.12 7.09
CA ASP A 103 -4.24 21.53 7.49
C ASP A 103 -4.87 21.87 8.86
N GLY A 104 -5.25 20.87 9.66
CA GLY A 104 -6.14 21.02 10.82
C GLY A 104 -5.43 21.43 12.12
N GLY A 105 -4.12 21.65 12.06
CA GLY A 105 -3.26 21.93 13.20
C GLY A 105 -2.43 23.19 13.03
N ALA A 106 -1.95 23.69 14.16
CA ALA A 106 -0.95 24.75 14.23
C ALA A 106 0.06 24.38 15.31
N GLY A 107 1.29 24.87 15.22
CA GLY A 107 2.29 24.56 16.23
C GLY A 107 3.71 24.68 15.76
N ASP A 108 4.61 24.53 16.72
CA ASP A 108 6.05 24.56 16.51
C ASP A 108 6.52 23.24 15.88
N TYR A 109 7.30 23.33 14.81
CA TYR A 109 7.84 22.18 14.10
C TYR A 109 9.35 22.30 13.88
N THR A 110 9.97 21.19 13.50
CA THR A 110 11.36 21.16 13.04
C THR A 110 11.47 20.30 11.79
N ILE A 111 12.07 20.86 10.74
CA ILE A 111 12.51 20.11 9.56
C ILE A 111 13.96 19.70 9.80
N SER A 112 14.26 18.41 9.71
CA SER A 112 15.62 17.89 9.59
C SER A 112 15.92 17.59 8.13
N PHE A 113 17.00 18.16 7.61
CA PHE A 113 17.48 17.87 6.26
C PHE A 113 18.84 17.20 6.36
N ALA A 114 18.87 15.89 6.22
CA ALA A 114 20.09 15.09 6.35
C ALA A 114 20.47 14.47 5.00
N PRO A 115 21.76 14.13 4.80
CA PRO A 115 22.10 13.11 3.82
C PRO A 115 21.21 11.90 4.10
N GLY A 116 20.40 11.53 3.12
CA GLY A 116 19.63 10.33 3.22
C GLY A 116 20.62 9.20 3.21
N ILE A 117 20.47 8.27 4.14
CA ILE A 117 20.87 6.93 3.77
C ILE A 117 19.98 6.64 2.56
N ALA A 118 20.57 6.44 1.37
CA ALA A 118 19.82 5.91 0.23
C ALA A 118 18.88 4.86 0.80
N PRO A 119 17.55 4.94 0.57
CA PRO A 119 16.63 4.03 1.23
C PRO A 119 17.27 2.69 1.06
N THR A 120 17.66 2.04 2.17
CA THR A 120 18.40 0.80 2.03
C THR A 120 17.43 -0.04 1.22
N ASP A 121 17.81 -0.34 0.00
CA ASP A 121 16.90 -1.00 -0.89
C ASP A 121 16.75 -2.39 -0.27
N PRO A 122 15.53 -2.81 0.17
CA PRO A 122 15.37 -4.11 0.80
C PRO A 122 15.91 -5.25 -0.08
N LEU A 123 16.01 -5.01 -1.39
CA LEU A 123 16.63 -5.92 -2.35
C LEU A 123 18.11 -6.18 -2.07
N ARG A 124 18.88 -5.23 -1.52
CA ARG A 124 20.30 -5.44 -1.18
C ARG A 124 20.51 -6.50 -0.10
N ALA A 125 19.55 -6.61 0.82
CA ALA A 125 19.60 -7.62 1.87
C ALA A 125 19.30 -9.03 1.34
N ILE A 126 18.63 -9.13 0.20
CA ILE A 126 18.31 -10.41 -0.45
C ILE A 126 19.11 -10.61 -1.76
N ASP A 127 20.11 -9.78 -2.04
CA ASP A 127 20.96 -9.88 -3.23
C ASP A 127 22.29 -10.56 -2.91
N TRP A 128 22.55 -11.73 -3.52
CA TRP A 128 23.84 -12.41 -3.41
C TRP A 128 24.95 -11.71 -4.22
N GLY A 129 24.62 -10.68 -5.00
CA GLY A 129 25.54 -9.91 -5.85
C GLY A 129 25.96 -10.61 -7.14
N THR A 130 25.53 -11.86 -7.35
CA THR A 130 25.80 -12.67 -8.54
C THR A 130 24.51 -13.10 -9.23
N ALA A 131 24.63 -13.58 -10.47
CA ALA A 131 23.49 -14.00 -11.27
C ALA A 131 23.90 -15.13 -12.23
N GLN A 132 22.91 -15.86 -12.74
CA GLN A 132 23.11 -16.78 -13.85
C GLN A 132 23.57 -15.99 -15.10
N PRO A 133 24.53 -16.53 -15.87
CA PRO A 133 25.11 -15.80 -17.00
C PRO A 133 24.18 -15.70 -18.21
N ASP A 134 23.19 -16.59 -18.30
CA ASP A 134 22.25 -16.72 -19.42
C ASP A 134 20.80 -16.67 -18.93
N THR A 135 19.89 -16.20 -19.79
CA THR A 135 18.45 -16.18 -19.50
C THR A 135 17.75 -17.52 -19.75
N THR A 136 18.45 -18.49 -20.36
CA THR A 136 17.97 -19.88 -20.44
C THR A 136 18.81 -20.73 -19.50
N VAL A 137 18.20 -21.18 -18.41
CA VAL A 137 18.83 -21.95 -17.35
C VAL A 137 18.53 -23.44 -17.58
N THR A 138 19.57 -24.21 -17.87
CA THR A 138 19.45 -25.66 -18.02
C THR A 138 19.42 -26.34 -16.66
N VAL A 139 18.51 -27.31 -16.49
CA VAL A 139 18.32 -28.00 -15.21
C VAL A 139 18.42 -29.50 -15.39
N ALA A 140 19.19 -30.17 -14.53
CA ALA A 140 19.28 -31.62 -14.49
C ALA A 140 18.83 -32.17 -13.14
N PHE A 141 17.82 -33.04 -13.16
CA PHE A 141 17.49 -33.90 -12.03
C PHE A 141 18.46 -35.09 -12.02
N LEU A 142 19.32 -35.16 -11.01
CA LEU A 142 20.35 -36.19 -10.94
C LEU A 142 19.73 -37.57 -10.67
N ALA A 143 20.16 -38.54 -11.46
CA ALA A 143 19.68 -39.91 -11.35
C ALA A 143 20.21 -40.60 -10.09
N ARG A 144 19.52 -41.68 -9.68
CA ARG A 144 19.93 -42.49 -8.54
C ARG A 144 21.38 -42.98 -8.66
N GLY A 145 22.14 -42.88 -7.57
CA GLY A 145 23.53 -43.33 -7.46
C GLY A 145 24.57 -42.29 -7.91
N ILE A 146 24.16 -41.13 -8.41
CA ILE A 146 25.07 -40.02 -8.71
C ILE A 146 25.44 -39.32 -7.40
N ARG A 147 26.72 -39.03 -7.21
CA ARG A 147 27.23 -38.30 -6.03
C ARG A 147 27.47 -36.82 -6.31
N GLN A 148 27.04 -35.93 -5.44
CA GLN A 148 27.25 -34.47 -5.47
C GLN A 148 27.25 -33.93 -4.03
N GLU A 149 28.08 -32.92 -3.74
CA GLU A 149 28.27 -32.35 -2.39
C GLU A 149 28.47 -33.37 -1.26
N GLY A 150 29.00 -34.56 -1.58
CA GLY A 150 29.22 -35.63 -0.59
C GLY A 150 28.06 -36.61 -0.40
N TYR A 151 26.89 -36.33 -0.98
CA TYR A 151 25.67 -37.14 -0.88
C TYR A 151 25.42 -37.97 -2.15
N THR A 152 24.65 -39.05 -2.03
CA THR A 152 24.32 -39.98 -3.11
C THR A 152 22.85 -39.83 -3.45
N GLY A 153 22.52 -39.42 -4.67
CA GLY A 153 21.12 -39.21 -5.02
C GLY A 153 20.32 -40.52 -5.00
N GLU A 154 19.10 -40.47 -4.46
CA GLU A 154 18.09 -41.53 -4.59
C GLU A 154 17.18 -41.35 -5.80
N GLY A 155 17.20 -40.15 -6.40
CA GLY A 155 16.45 -39.78 -7.58
C GLY A 155 15.01 -39.33 -7.26
N PHE A 156 14.58 -38.32 -8.02
CA PHE A 156 13.24 -37.77 -7.96
C PHE A 156 12.23 -38.68 -8.66
N ASN A 157 11.03 -38.78 -8.07
CA ASN A 157 9.89 -39.41 -8.70
C ASN A 157 9.14 -38.42 -9.62
N ALA A 158 8.17 -38.91 -10.38
CA ALA A 158 7.44 -38.08 -11.35
C ALA A 158 6.63 -36.95 -10.71
N TYR A 159 6.11 -37.16 -9.50
CA TYR A 159 5.35 -36.15 -8.75
C TYR A 159 6.27 -35.01 -8.30
N GLU A 160 7.42 -35.34 -7.70
CA GLU A 160 8.40 -34.34 -7.25
C GLU A 160 8.90 -33.51 -8.43
N ILE A 161 9.28 -34.15 -9.54
CA ILE A 161 9.69 -33.44 -10.77
C ILE A 161 8.59 -32.48 -11.25
N ALA A 162 7.31 -32.85 -11.11
CA ALA A 162 6.20 -31.97 -11.48
C ALA A 162 6.14 -30.73 -10.57
N ARG A 163 6.37 -30.88 -9.26
CA ARG A 163 6.41 -29.76 -8.30
C ARG A 163 7.56 -28.79 -8.57
N PHE A 164 8.74 -29.29 -8.89
CA PHE A 164 9.85 -28.42 -9.34
C PHE A 164 9.52 -27.67 -10.63
N LYS A 165 8.82 -28.31 -11.58
CA LYS A 165 8.37 -27.63 -12.80
C LYS A 165 7.31 -26.58 -12.54
N ASP A 166 6.45 -26.79 -11.54
CA ASP A 166 5.48 -25.77 -11.11
C ASP A 166 6.22 -24.55 -10.53
N ALA A 167 7.29 -24.75 -9.76
CA ALA A 167 8.16 -23.68 -9.27
C ALA A 167 8.90 -22.94 -10.41
N PHE A 168 9.43 -23.67 -11.39
CA PHE A 168 10.03 -23.06 -12.59
C PHE A 168 9.04 -22.14 -13.30
N ALA A 169 7.80 -22.60 -13.51
CA ALA A 169 6.78 -21.81 -14.18
C ALA A 169 6.51 -20.49 -13.43
N LEU A 170 6.39 -20.53 -12.11
CA LEU A 170 6.15 -19.33 -11.28
C LEU A 170 7.30 -18.31 -11.37
N ILE A 171 8.55 -18.78 -11.42
CA ILE A 171 9.70 -17.89 -11.63
C ILE A 171 9.69 -17.30 -13.06
N GLU A 172 9.39 -18.11 -14.08
CA GLU A 172 9.29 -17.65 -15.48
C GLU A 172 8.12 -16.70 -15.76
N GLU A 173 7.12 -16.66 -14.87
CA GLU A 173 6.00 -15.72 -14.94
C GLU A 173 6.46 -14.30 -14.62
N VAL A 174 7.38 -14.15 -13.67
CA VAL A 174 7.74 -12.85 -13.10
C VAL A 174 9.01 -12.24 -13.70
N CYS A 175 9.87 -13.03 -14.36
CA CYS A 175 11.12 -12.54 -14.95
C CYS A 175 11.42 -13.11 -16.35
N GLY A 176 12.51 -12.62 -16.96
CA GLY A 176 12.95 -12.99 -18.30
C GLY A 176 13.56 -14.39 -18.46
N LEU A 177 13.65 -15.18 -17.38
CA LEU A 177 14.26 -16.51 -17.40
C LEU A 177 13.41 -17.57 -18.12
N ARG A 178 14.08 -18.63 -18.57
CA ARG A 178 13.49 -19.89 -19.05
C ARG A 178 14.24 -21.09 -18.52
N PHE A 179 13.53 -22.04 -17.93
CA PHE A 179 14.10 -23.31 -17.50
C PHE A 179 13.99 -24.37 -18.57
N ASN A 180 15.11 -25.03 -18.87
CA ASN A 180 15.17 -26.11 -19.83
C ASN A 180 15.68 -27.39 -19.16
N VAL A 181 14.80 -28.37 -18.95
CA VAL A 181 15.20 -29.65 -18.33
C VAL A 181 16.00 -30.50 -19.32
N VAL A 182 17.23 -30.83 -18.97
CA VAL A 182 18.17 -31.60 -19.78
C VAL A 182 18.61 -32.90 -19.09
N SER A 183 19.20 -33.80 -19.85
CA SER A 183 19.80 -35.04 -19.33
C SER A 183 21.30 -34.89 -19.12
N GLY A 184 21.81 -35.41 -18.00
CA GLY A 184 23.25 -35.45 -17.70
C GLY A 184 23.70 -34.34 -16.75
N ARG A 185 24.98 -34.34 -16.38
CA ARG A 185 25.52 -33.44 -15.33
C ARG A 185 25.98 -32.07 -15.84
N ASN A 186 25.93 -31.85 -17.15
CA ASN A 186 26.32 -30.58 -17.77
C ASN A 186 25.09 -29.69 -17.93
N ALA A 187 24.61 -29.20 -16.80
CA ALA A 187 23.48 -28.29 -16.68
C ALA A 187 23.87 -27.16 -15.71
N ASP A 188 23.27 -26.00 -15.89
CA ASP A 188 23.50 -24.83 -15.03
C ASP A 188 23.08 -25.14 -13.60
N LEU A 189 21.90 -25.74 -13.42
CA LEU A 189 21.39 -26.23 -12.14
C LEU A 189 21.36 -27.76 -12.11
N ARG A 190 21.87 -28.36 -11.03
CA ARG A 190 22.03 -29.80 -10.83
C ARG A 190 21.37 -30.19 -9.51
N LEU A 191 20.17 -30.75 -9.60
CA LEU A 191 19.33 -31.03 -8.44
C LEU A 191 19.55 -32.48 -7.98
N LEU A 192 19.95 -32.67 -6.73
CA LEU A 192 20.08 -33.97 -6.07
C LEU A 192 18.99 -34.12 -5.01
N LEU A 193 18.29 -35.25 -5.01
CA LEU A 193 17.42 -35.66 -3.91
C LEU A 193 18.12 -36.73 -3.11
N ASP A 194 18.31 -36.49 -1.81
CA ASP A 194 18.79 -37.48 -0.86
C ASP A 194 17.68 -37.80 0.16
N THR A 195 17.57 -39.05 0.63
CA THR A 195 16.50 -39.47 1.57
C THR A 195 17.00 -40.14 2.84
N ASN A 196 18.31 -40.22 3.06
CA ASN A 196 18.85 -41.00 4.17
C ASN A 196 20.24 -40.57 4.66
N GLU A 197 21.01 -39.85 3.85
CA GLU A 197 22.31 -39.29 4.23
C GLU A 197 22.14 -37.87 4.80
N VAL A 198 21.18 -37.07 4.30
CA VAL A 198 20.94 -35.67 4.76
C VAL A 198 19.87 -35.52 5.83
N ALA A 199 19.19 -36.61 6.20
CA ALA A 199 17.98 -36.59 7.01
C ALA A 199 18.17 -35.84 8.34
N GLY A 200 17.55 -34.65 8.45
CA GLY A 200 17.61 -33.80 9.65
C GLY A 200 18.84 -32.91 9.78
N GLU A 201 19.64 -32.74 8.71
CA GLU A 201 20.71 -31.75 8.65
C GLU A 201 20.19 -30.38 8.17
N PHE A 202 19.42 -30.37 7.08
CA PHE A 202 18.77 -29.21 6.47
C PHE A 202 17.63 -29.68 5.56
N LEU A 203 16.70 -28.80 5.18
CA LEU A 203 15.60 -29.15 4.27
C LEU A 203 16.02 -29.10 2.80
N GLY A 204 16.84 -28.12 2.48
CA GLY A 204 17.43 -27.88 1.17
C GLY A 204 18.76 -27.17 1.33
N TYR A 205 19.55 -27.23 0.28
CA TYR A 205 20.79 -26.47 0.15
C TYR A 205 21.09 -26.27 -1.33
N PHE A 206 21.44 -25.05 -1.71
CA PHE A 206 21.78 -24.69 -3.08
C PHE A 206 23.00 -23.77 -3.12
N ASN A 207 24.01 -24.12 -3.93
CA ASN A 207 25.18 -23.28 -4.18
C ASN A 207 24.85 -22.12 -5.15
N PRO A 208 24.90 -20.86 -4.71
CA PRO A 208 24.57 -19.70 -5.55
C PRO A 208 25.56 -19.50 -6.71
N PRO A 209 25.21 -18.69 -7.72
CA PRO A 209 26.13 -18.32 -8.79
C PRO A 209 27.41 -17.67 -8.22
N GLY A 210 28.56 -17.97 -8.82
CA GLY A 210 29.85 -17.40 -8.39
C GLY A 210 30.52 -18.08 -7.19
N GLU A 211 29.80 -18.94 -6.46
CA GLU A 211 30.37 -19.74 -5.37
C GLU A 211 31.05 -21.03 -5.88
N GLU A 212 31.78 -21.70 -4.98
CA GLU A 212 32.29 -23.05 -5.25
C GLU A 212 31.12 -23.99 -5.56
N ASN A 213 31.27 -24.84 -6.58
CA ASN A 213 30.24 -25.76 -7.05
C ASN A 213 28.89 -25.10 -7.45
N ALA A 214 28.86 -23.80 -7.77
CA ALA A 214 27.68 -23.06 -8.24
C ALA A 214 26.73 -23.89 -9.11
N GLY A 215 25.44 -23.84 -8.80
CA GLY A 215 24.42 -24.64 -9.48
C GLY A 215 24.17 -26.03 -8.87
N ALA A 216 24.99 -26.49 -7.93
CA ALA A 216 24.76 -27.76 -7.24
C ALA A 216 23.79 -27.60 -6.08
N ALA A 217 22.72 -28.40 -6.08
CA ALA A 217 21.71 -28.42 -5.03
C ALA A 217 21.49 -29.81 -4.44
N VAL A 218 21.11 -29.87 -3.18
CA VAL A 218 20.76 -31.08 -2.42
C VAL A 218 19.48 -30.83 -1.65
N PHE A 219 18.51 -31.73 -1.79
CA PHE A 219 17.21 -31.64 -1.12
C PHE A 219 16.97 -32.86 -0.24
N ASP A 220 16.44 -32.65 0.96
CA ASP A 220 16.08 -33.71 1.90
C ASP A 220 14.67 -34.25 1.61
N GLY A 221 14.63 -35.30 0.77
CA GLY A 221 13.40 -36.00 0.44
C GLY A 221 12.83 -36.88 1.56
N ALA A 222 13.46 -36.93 2.74
CA ALA A 222 12.90 -37.59 3.92
C ALA A 222 11.94 -36.68 4.72
N GLN A 223 12.03 -35.36 4.54
CA GLN A 223 11.26 -34.38 5.32
C GLN A 223 9.93 -33.97 4.68
N TRP A 224 9.72 -34.26 3.39
CA TRP A 224 8.50 -33.88 2.67
C TRP A 224 7.72 -35.05 2.07
N ASP A 225 6.47 -34.79 1.72
CA ASP A 225 5.56 -35.74 1.12
C ASP A 225 5.91 -36.00 -0.35
N ARG A 226 6.30 -37.24 -0.66
CA ARG A 226 6.66 -37.67 -2.02
C ARG A 226 5.46 -38.04 -2.91
N ARG A 227 4.24 -37.60 -2.55
CA ARG A 227 2.96 -37.87 -3.24
C ARG A 227 2.00 -36.68 -3.13
N ALA A 228 0.98 -36.65 -4.00
CA ALA A 228 -0.03 -35.58 -4.04
C ALA A 228 -0.84 -35.44 -2.74
N GLY A 229 -1.29 -34.20 -2.49
CA GLY A 229 -2.01 -33.83 -1.27
C GLY A 229 -1.10 -33.74 -0.05
N GLY A 230 0.16 -33.38 -0.27
CA GLY A 230 1.19 -33.22 0.74
C GLY A 230 1.77 -31.80 0.77
N ASP A 231 2.78 -31.58 1.58
CA ASP A 231 3.46 -30.28 1.77
C ASP A 231 4.24 -29.77 0.53
N LEU A 232 4.43 -30.60 -0.50
CA LEU A 232 4.95 -30.17 -1.81
C LEU A 232 3.87 -29.53 -2.71
N GLU A 233 2.60 -29.50 -2.32
CA GLU A 233 1.59 -28.73 -3.05
C GLU A 233 1.78 -27.22 -2.80
N ARG A 234 1.28 -26.37 -3.71
CA ARG A 234 1.39 -24.91 -3.55
C ARG A 234 0.74 -24.44 -2.26
N GLY A 235 1.47 -23.61 -1.51
CA GLY A 235 1.11 -23.15 -0.18
C GLY A 235 1.56 -24.09 0.94
N GLY A 236 2.11 -25.26 0.62
CA GLY A 236 2.77 -26.13 1.60
C GLY A 236 4.24 -25.77 1.80
N TYR A 237 4.77 -26.10 2.98
CA TYR A 237 6.12 -25.72 3.38
C TYR A 237 7.23 -26.40 2.54
N GLY A 238 7.05 -27.65 2.14
CA GLY A 238 8.00 -28.31 1.23
C GLY A 238 8.07 -27.63 -0.14
N PHE A 239 6.98 -27.02 -0.61
CA PHE A 239 6.99 -26.21 -1.83
C PHE A 239 7.76 -24.89 -1.65
N VAL A 240 7.70 -24.27 -0.47
CA VAL A 240 8.55 -23.11 -0.10
C VAL A 240 10.02 -23.49 -0.28
N THR A 241 10.46 -24.61 0.31
CA THR A 241 11.85 -25.08 0.20
C THR A 241 12.27 -25.24 -1.26
N ILE A 242 11.43 -25.79 -2.14
CA ILE A 242 11.75 -25.89 -3.57
C ILE A 242 12.03 -24.51 -4.18
N VAL A 243 11.15 -23.53 -3.96
CA VAL A 243 11.28 -22.21 -4.56
C VAL A 243 12.47 -21.46 -3.96
N HIS A 244 12.59 -21.46 -2.63
CA HIS A 244 13.67 -20.82 -1.87
C HIS A 244 15.06 -21.25 -2.39
N GLU A 245 15.31 -22.55 -2.46
CA GLU A 245 16.60 -23.07 -2.93
C GLU A 245 16.85 -22.74 -4.40
N LEU A 246 15.80 -22.77 -5.24
CA LEU A 246 15.95 -22.35 -6.63
C LEU A 246 16.34 -20.87 -6.73
N LEU A 247 15.82 -20.00 -5.87
CA LEU A 247 16.16 -18.58 -5.87
C LEU A 247 17.60 -18.33 -5.40
N HIS A 248 18.13 -19.11 -4.45
CA HIS A 248 19.59 -19.14 -4.20
C HIS A 248 20.38 -19.49 -5.47
N GLY A 249 19.95 -20.51 -6.21
CA GLY A 249 20.51 -20.87 -7.51
C GLY A 249 20.43 -19.76 -8.55
N LEU A 250 19.61 -18.74 -8.33
CA LEU A 250 19.48 -17.54 -9.16
C LEU A 250 20.12 -16.30 -8.54
N GLY A 251 20.85 -16.43 -7.43
CA GLY A 251 21.61 -15.35 -6.80
C GLY A 251 20.81 -14.48 -5.83
N LEU A 252 19.79 -15.04 -5.19
CA LEU A 252 19.15 -14.40 -4.03
C LEU A 252 19.78 -14.91 -2.73
N ALA A 253 19.77 -14.07 -1.70
CA ALA A 253 20.34 -14.29 -0.39
C ALA A 253 19.27 -14.26 0.70
N HIS A 254 19.63 -14.80 1.87
CA HIS A 254 18.82 -14.64 3.05
C HIS A 254 18.87 -13.19 3.55
N PRO A 255 17.77 -12.67 4.10
CA PRO A 255 17.76 -11.36 4.75
C PRO A 255 18.48 -11.33 6.11
N HIS A 256 18.76 -12.48 6.73
CA HIS A 256 19.31 -12.57 8.09
C HIS A 256 20.82 -12.88 8.15
N ASP A 257 21.44 -13.17 7.01
CA ASP A 257 22.87 -13.46 6.93
C ASP A 257 23.54 -12.69 5.78
N SER A 258 24.87 -12.81 5.68
CA SER A 258 25.64 -12.07 4.68
C SER A 258 25.97 -12.90 3.43
N GLY A 259 25.42 -14.11 3.26
CA GLY A 259 25.71 -14.95 2.10
C GLY A 259 27.22 -15.11 1.85
N ASN A 260 27.98 -15.50 2.89
CA ASN A 260 29.46 -15.51 2.89
C ASN A 260 30.15 -14.14 2.71
N GLY A 261 29.47 -13.04 3.05
CA GLY A 261 29.96 -11.66 2.91
C GLY A 261 29.58 -10.98 1.60
N ALA A 262 28.69 -11.57 0.81
CA ALA A 262 28.21 -11.07 -0.47
C ALA A 262 26.92 -10.21 -0.36
N SER A 263 26.04 -10.51 0.59
CA SER A 263 24.80 -9.77 0.86
C SER A 263 24.89 -8.90 2.12
N GLU A 264 24.01 -7.90 2.20
CA GLU A 264 23.78 -7.12 3.42
C GLU A 264 22.82 -7.88 4.35
N ILE A 265 22.93 -7.68 5.66
CA ILE A 265 21.90 -8.15 6.59
C ILE A 265 20.79 -7.11 6.62
N MET A 266 19.54 -7.56 6.52
CA MET A 266 18.36 -6.71 6.59
C MET A 266 18.35 -5.91 7.90
N PRO A 267 18.17 -4.58 7.87
CA PRO A 267 17.98 -3.73 9.03
C PRO A 267 16.97 -4.30 10.03
N GLY A 268 17.31 -4.17 11.31
CA GLY A 268 16.55 -4.72 12.43
C GLY A 268 16.72 -6.23 12.65
N VAL A 269 17.26 -6.98 11.67
CA VAL A 269 17.44 -8.43 11.80
C VAL A 269 18.76 -8.76 12.49
N SER A 270 18.65 -9.61 13.51
CA SER A 270 19.75 -10.08 14.35
C SER A 270 19.76 -11.60 14.52
N ASP A 271 18.62 -12.25 14.33
CA ASP A 271 18.45 -13.69 14.37
C ASP A 271 17.73 -14.21 13.12
N GLU A 272 17.92 -15.50 12.82
CA GLU A 272 17.38 -16.17 11.64
C GLU A 272 15.88 -16.51 11.75
N PHE A 273 15.39 -16.75 12.97
CA PHE A 273 14.00 -17.11 13.27
C PHE A 273 13.41 -16.15 14.31
N ASP A 274 12.09 -15.96 14.26
CA ASP A 274 11.30 -15.13 15.20
C ASP A 274 11.77 -13.65 15.27
N ASP A 275 12.53 -13.21 14.28
CA ASP A 275 13.02 -11.85 14.12
C ASP A 275 12.60 -11.30 12.76
N TYR A 276 11.66 -10.37 12.77
CA TYR A 276 11.02 -9.85 11.57
C TYR A 276 11.70 -8.60 11.01
N GLY A 277 12.74 -8.09 11.68
CA GLY A 277 13.45 -6.88 11.26
C GLY A 277 12.60 -5.61 11.28
N ASP A 278 13.18 -4.53 10.78
CA ASP A 278 12.49 -3.24 10.71
C ASP A 278 11.27 -3.34 9.77
N HIS A 279 10.15 -2.74 10.21
CA HIS A 279 8.85 -2.81 9.53
C HIS A 279 8.33 -4.23 9.25
N ASN A 280 8.87 -5.24 9.93
CA ASN A 280 8.55 -6.66 9.76
C ASN A 280 8.82 -7.22 8.35
N LEU A 281 9.81 -6.68 7.62
CA LEU A 281 10.09 -7.10 6.24
C LEU A 281 10.77 -8.48 6.12
N ASN A 282 11.38 -9.00 7.20
CA ASN A 282 11.94 -10.35 7.23
C ASN A 282 10.86 -11.40 7.50
N GLN A 283 9.93 -11.56 6.54
CA GLN A 283 8.87 -12.56 6.57
C GLN A 283 8.65 -13.19 5.19
N GLY A 284 8.22 -14.45 5.17
CA GLY A 284 8.01 -15.26 3.98
C GLY A 284 7.08 -14.61 2.97
N ILE A 285 6.07 -13.85 3.43
CA ILE A 285 5.13 -13.18 2.52
C ILE A 285 5.70 -11.97 1.77
N PHE A 286 6.87 -11.48 2.16
CA PHE A 286 7.54 -10.33 1.52
C PHE A 286 8.76 -10.79 0.71
N THR A 287 9.47 -11.79 1.22
CA THR A 287 10.51 -12.54 0.51
C THR A 287 10.47 -14.00 0.92
N ILE A 288 10.42 -14.91 -0.05
CA ILE A 288 10.51 -16.36 0.20
C ILE A 288 11.88 -16.77 0.74
N MET A 289 12.88 -15.87 0.67
CA MET A 289 14.21 -16.08 1.24
C MET A 289 14.25 -15.93 2.76
N SER A 290 13.17 -15.44 3.39
CA SER A 290 13.06 -15.40 4.84
C SER A 290 12.83 -16.80 5.41
N TYR A 291 13.46 -17.10 6.54
CA TYR A 291 13.17 -18.28 7.33
C TYR A 291 11.88 -18.16 8.16
N ASN A 292 11.34 -16.94 8.28
CA ASN A 292 10.05 -16.69 8.91
C ASN A 292 8.90 -16.86 7.89
N SER A 293 8.78 -18.08 7.35
CA SER A 293 7.80 -18.44 6.29
C SER A 293 6.35 -18.21 6.71
N GLY A 294 5.53 -17.59 5.85
CA GLY A 294 4.19 -17.12 6.20
C GLY A 294 4.16 -15.71 6.80
N TYR A 295 3.05 -15.38 7.49
CA TYR A 295 2.77 -14.03 8.01
C TYR A 295 2.47 -14.06 9.51
N PHE A 296 3.49 -13.83 10.33
CA PHE A 296 3.44 -13.98 11.78
C PHE A 296 2.94 -12.72 12.50
N THR A 297 3.32 -11.55 11.98
CA THR A 297 3.02 -10.26 12.61
C THR A 297 1.64 -9.71 12.23
N GLY A 298 0.93 -10.44 11.36
CA GLY A 298 -0.29 -9.98 10.72
C GLY A 298 -1.62 -10.36 11.37
N THR A 299 -2.57 -9.45 11.27
CA THR A 299 -3.98 -9.77 11.03
C THR A 299 -4.50 -8.83 9.93
N PRO A 300 -5.32 -9.30 8.97
CA PRO A 300 -6.00 -10.59 8.91
C PRO A 300 -5.25 -11.67 8.11
N GLY A 301 -5.43 -12.94 8.49
CA GLY A 301 -5.00 -14.09 7.70
C GLY A 301 -3.73 -14.82 8.20
N SER A 302 -3.24 -14.55 9.40
CA SER A 302 -2.02 -15.20 9.90
C SER A 302 -2.22 -16.70 10.18
N THR A 303 -1.19 -17.48 9.83
CA THR A 303 -0.60 -18.46 10.76
C THR A 303 0.91 -18.46 10.58
N GLY A 304 1.62 -18.34 11.71
CA GLY A 304 3.07 -18.45 11.78
C GLY A 304 3.59 -19.88 11.93
N ASP A 305 2.93 -20.76 12.68
CA ASP A 305 3.44 -22.12 12.87
C ASP A 305 2.30 -23.07 13.20
N GLY A 306 2.35 -24.28 12.64
CA GLY A 306 1.39 -25.35 12.87
C GLY A 306 1.58 -26.60 12.02
N GLY A 307 2.62 -26.66 11.17
CA GLY A 307 2.89 -27.82 10.31
C GLY A 307 1.78 -28.08 9.29
N PHE A 308 1.19 -27.02 8.74
CA PHE A 308 0.09 -27.11 7.79
C PHE A 308 0.59 -27.46 6.38
N GLN A 309 -0.25 -28.12 5.59
CA GLN A 309 0.01 -28.41 4.17
C GLN A 309 -0.44 -27.26 3.24
N TYR A 310 -0.73 -26.08 3.82
CA TYR A 310 -1.22 -24.89 3.15
C TYR A 310 -0.85 -23.65 3.99
N GLY A 311 -1.04 -22.46 3.42
CA GLY A 311 -0.90 -21.19 4.14
C GLY A 311 0.49 -20.58 4.16
N TYR A 312 1.41 -21.14 3.40
CA TYR A 312 2.72 -20.57 3.11
C TYR A 312 2.76 -19.89 1.74
N GLU A 313 3.84 -19.17 1.47
CA GLU A 313 4.14 -18.59 0.18
C GLU A 313 4.29 -19.65 -0.92
N ALA A 314 3.79 -19.34 -2.11
CA ALA A 314 3.70 -20.30 -3.21
C ALA A 314 4.53 -19.90 -4.43
N GLY A 315 5.48 -18.97 -4.30
CA GLY A 315 6.33 -18.49 -5.37
C GLY A 315 7.17 -17.29 -4.93
N PRO A 316 7.91 -16.66 -5.86
CA PRO A 316 8.58 -15.39 -5.58
C PRO A 316 7.59 -14.35 -5.04
N MET A 317 7.96 -13.70 -3.94
CA MET A 317 7.20 -12.61 -3.32
C MET A 317 7.69 -11.25 -3.79
N ALA A 318 7.09 -10.15 -3.32
CA ALA A 318 7.26 -8.84 -3.97
C ALA A 318 8.73 -8.38 -4.05
N LEU A 319 9.53 -8.62 -3.00
CA LEU A 319 10.96 -8.30 -3.02
C LEU A 319 11.71 -9.24 -3.98
N ASP A 320 11.42 -10.54 -3.94
CA ASP A 320 12.04 -11.52 -4.84
C ASP A 320 11.77 -11.21 -6.31
N ILE A 321 10.53 -10.82 -6.64
CA ILE A 321 10.11 -10.45 -7.99
C ILE A 321 10.94 -9.28 -8.49
N SER A 322 11.06 -8.21 -7.70
CA SER A 322 11.80 -7.02 -8.09
C SER A 322 13.29 -7.33 -8.33
N LEU A 323 13.92 -8.10 -7.44
CA LEU A 323 15.33 -8.48 -7.61
C LEU A 323 15.55 -9.43 -8.79
N LEU A 324 14.65 -10.40 -9.00
CA LEU A 324 14.68 -11.27 -10.18
C LEU A 324 14.55 -10.47 -11.48
N GLN A 325 13.70 -9.43 -11.49
CA GLN A 325 13.54 -8.55 -12.64
C GLN A 325 14.74 -7.64 -12.85
N GLU A 326 15.40 -7.17 -11.80
CA GLU A 326 16.66 -6.43 -11.91
C GLU A 326 17.75 -7.29 -12.56
N LYS A 327 17.89 -8.54 -12.11
CA LYS A 327 18.90 -9.48 -12.62
C LYS A 327 18.60 -9.98 -14.03
N TYR A 328 17.34 -10.30 -14.32
CA TYR A 328 16.96 -11.11 -15.48
C TYR A 328 15.96 -10.45 -16.43
N GLY A 329 15.56 -9.21 -16.14
CA GLY A 329 14.55 -8.47 -16.90
C GLY A 329 13.12 -8.93 -16.62
N THR A 330 12.16 -8.17 -17.15
CA THR A 330 10.74 -8.41 -16.98
C THR A 330 10.14 -9.24 -18.13
N ARG A 331 8.95 -9.80 -17.89
CA ARG A 331 8.16 -10.49 -18.90
C ARG A 331 6.69 -10.08 -18.76
N ALA A 332 6.02 -9.87 -19.90
CA ALA A 332 4.57 -9.74 -19.95
C ALA A 332 3.89 -10.99 -19.35
N HIS A 333 3.03 -10.78 -18.36
CA HIS A 333 2.25 -11.79 -17.68
C HIS A 333 0.87 -11.24 -17.35
N ALA A 334 -0.14 -12.11 -17.37
CA ALA A 334 -1.54 -11.78 -17.07
C ALA A 334 -2.08 -10.54 -17.81
N ALA A 335 -1.58 -10.25 -19.02
CA ALA A 335 -1.80 -9.00 -19.77
C ALA A 335 -3.25 -8.71 -20.26
N GLY A 336 -4.28 -9.31 -19.68
CA GLY A 336 -5.67 -8.90 -19.84
C GLY A 336 -6.44 -9.10 -18.54
N ASP A 337 -7.68 -8.63 -18.49
CA ASP A 337 -8.49 -8.57 -17.27
C ASP A 337 -8.49 -9.87 -16.44
N THR A 338 -7.89 -9.80 -15.26
CA THR A 338 -7.67 -10.92 -14.34
C THR A 338 -8.41 -10.69 -13.02
N VAL A 339 -9.05 -11.74 -12.50
CA VAL A 339 -9.69 -11.73 -11.18
C VAL A 339 -8.90 -12.61 -10.21
N TYR A 340 -8.20 -11.97 -9.28
CA TYR A 340 -7.46 -12.58 -8.19
C TYR A 340 -8.39 -12.84 -7.00
N ARG A 341 -8.71 -14.12 -6.74
CA ARG A 341 -9.68 -14.50 -5.70
C ARG A 341 -8.99 -14.84 -4.39
N LEU A 342 -9.41 -14.21 -3.31
CA LEU A 342 -8.94 -14.54 -1.96
C LEU A 342 -9.39 -15.95 -1.57
N PRO A 343 -8.49 -16.76 -0.96
CA PRO A 343 -8.89 -17.99 -0.29
C PRO A 343 -9.91 -17.69 0.82
N THR A 344 -10.90 -18.58 0.99
CA THR A 344 -11.99 -18.38 1.96
C THR A 344 -11.98 -19.39 3.12
N GLN A 345 -11.04 -20.32 3.09
CA GLN A 345 -10.91 -21.41 4.07
C GLN A 345 -9.45 -21.87 4.16
N ASN A 346 -9.08 -22.37 5.34
CA ASN A 346 -7.80 -23.01 5.62
C ASN A 346 -7.82 -24.46 5.10
N SER A 347 -7.40 -24.63 3.86
CA SER A 347 -7.30 -25.93 3.17
C SER A 347 -6.32 -25.85 2.01
N ASP A 348 -6.07 -26.98 1.34
CA ASP A 348 -5.32 -27.05 0.09
C ASP A 348 -5.72 -25.91 -0.87
N GLY A 349 -4.70 -25.19 -1.36
CA GLY A 349 -4.85 -24.02 -2.24
C GLY A 349 -4.89 -22.67 -1.52
N ALA A 350 -5.04 -22.64 -0.20
CA ALA A 350 -4.77 -21.45 0.61
C ALA A 350 -3.25 -21.20 0.64
N GLN A 351 -2.82 -20.05 0.14
CA GLN A 351 -1.42 -19.74 -0.11
C GLN A 351 -1.22 -18.23 -0.16
N TRP A 352 0.01 -17.79 0.11
CA TRP A 352 0.44 -16.42 -0.12
C TRP A 352 1.10 -16.27 -1.49
N ARG A 353 0.75 -15.20 -2.21
CA ARG A 353 1.36 -14.87 -3.51
C ARG A 353 1.51 -13.37 -3.67
N ALA A 354 2.62 -12.92 -4.21
CA ALA A 354 2.71 -11.57 -4.77
C ALA A 354 2.11 -11.55 -6.17
N ILE A 355 1.23 -10.61 -6.45
CA ILE A 355 0.64 -10.42 -7.77
C ILE A 355 1.67 -9.72 -8.66
N TRP A 356 2.02 -10.39 -9.77
CA TRP A 356 2.66 -9.77 -10.94
C TRP A 356 1.65 -9.74 -12.07
N ASP A 357 1.25 -8.55 -12.50
CA ASP A 357 0.40 -8.30 -13.66
C ASP A 357 1.00 -7.13 -14.44
N THR A 358 0.91 -7.18 -15.77
CA THR A 358 1.54 -6.20 -16.66
C THR A 358 0.56 -5.32 -17.40
N SER A 359 -0.72 -5.70 -17.48
CA SER A 359 -1.77 -4.86 -18.03
C SER A 359 -3.13 -5.55 -17.92
N GLY A 360 -4.17 -4.78 -17.77
CA GLY A 360 -5.52 -5.31 -17.75
C GLY A 360 -6.42 -4.31 -17.06
N ARG A 361 -7.66 -4.72 -16.83
CA ARG A 361 -8.45 -4.17 -15.74
C ARG A 361 -8.67 -5.29 -14.73
N ASP A 362 -7.93 -5.23 -13.64
CA ASP A 362 -7.75 -6.37 -12.74
C ASP A 362 -8.52 -6.17 -11.44
N GLU A 363 -8.88 -7.28 -10.79
CA GLU A 363 -9.73 -7.28 -9.61
C GLU A 363 -9.18 -8.20 -8.52
N ILE A 364 -9.02 -7.69 -7.30
CA ILE A 364 -8.96 -8.56 -6.11
C ILE A 364 -10.38 -8.78 -5.59
N ARG A 365 -10.80 -10.04 -5.50
CA ARG A 365 -12.18 -10.41 -5.12
C ARG A 365 -12.21 -11.37 -3.94
N HIS A 366 -13.06 -11.01 -2.97
CA HIS A 366 -13.49 -11.87 -1.89
C HIS A 366 -14.91 -12.39 -2.14
N ASP A 367 -15.11 -13.70 -2.09
CA ASP A 367 -16.44 -14.33 -2.27
C ASP A 367 -16.94 -15.04 -1.00
N GLY A 368 -16.19 -14.93 0.11
CA GLY A 368 -16.51 -15.59 1.37
C GLY A 368 -17.47 -14.79 2.25
N THR A 369 -17.71 -15.33 3.44
CA THR A 369 -18.64 -14.75 4.43
C THR A 369 -17.94 -14.11 5.62
N GLY A 370 -16.64 -14.34 5.80
CA GLY A 370 -15.83 -13.65 6.80
C GLY A 370 -15.44 -12.26 6.33
N SER A 371 -15.04 -11.40 7.26
CA SER A 371 -14.41 -10.11 6.95
C SER A 371 -13.08 -10.30 6.23
N ALA A 372 -12.78 -9.43 5.28
CA ALA A 372 -11.52 -9.35 4.57
C ALA A 372 -10.92 -7.94 4.62
N VAL A 373 -9.60 -7.88 4.49
CA VAL A 373 -8.88 -6.67 4.10
C VAL A 373 -8.47 -6.84 2.65
N ILE A 374 -8.73 -5.85 1.81
CA ILE A 374 -8.27 -5.77 0.42
C ILE A 374 -7.55 -4.44 0.25
N ASN A 375 -6.26 -4.48 -0.08
CA ASN A 375 -5.44 -3.30 -0.30
C ASN A 375 -4.84 -3.37 -1.71
N LEU A 376 -5.12 -2.36 -2.53
CA LEU A 376 -4.71 -2.30 -3.93
C LEU A 376 -3.35 -1.60 -4.16
N ARG A 377 -2.67 -1.19 -3.08
CA ARG A 377 -1.35 -0.56 -3.16
C ARG A 377 -0.25 -1.61 -3.38
N ALA A 378 0.67 -1.29 -4.30
CA ALA A 378 1.83 -2.11 -4.61
C ALA A 378 2.94 -1.98 -3.55
N ALA A 379 3.90 -2.90 -3.59
CA ALA A 379 5.13 -2.81 -2.82
C ALA A 379 5.90 -1.52 -3.15
N THR A 380 6.35 -0.81 -2.11
CA THR A 380 7.12 0.43 -2.25
C THR A 380 8.61 0.18 -2.42
N LEU A 381 9.11 -0.99 -2.00
CA LEU A 381 10.53 -1.36 -1.98
C LEU A 381 11.36 -0.44 -1.09
N LEU A 382 10.78 0.02 0.01
CA LEU A 382 11.44 0.83 1.04
C LEU A 382 11.37 0.10 2.39
N TYR A 383 12.22 0.45 3.34
CA TYR A 383 12.09 0.01 4.74
C TYR A 383 10.99 0.81 5.43
N GLU A 384 9.75 0.46 5.15
CA GLU A 384 8.55 1.09 5.70
C GLU A 384 7.37 0.11 5.69
N GLU A 385 6.23 0.53 6.23
CA GLU A 385 4.99 -0.22 6.03
C GLU A 385 4.63 -0.28 4.54
N GLY A 386 4.52 -1.49 3.98
CA GLY A 386 4.26 -1.68 2.56
C GLY A 386 5.51 -1.89 1.71
N GLY A 387 6.71 -1.93 2.31
CA GLY A 387 7.96 -2.24 1.60
C GLY A 387 7.91 -3.53 0.78
N GLY A 388 7.35 -4.60 1.36
CA GLY A 388 7.07 -5.88 0.70
C GLY A 388 5.66 -6.00 0.08
N GLY A 389 4.93 -4.89 0.00
CA GLY A 389 3.53 -4.83 -0.45
C GLY A 389 2.52 -4.90 0.68
N PHE A 390 1.32 -4.40 0.40
CA PHE A 390 0.21 -4.42 1.36
C PHE A 390 -0.59 -5.72 1.24
N VAL A 391 -1.07 -6.22 2.37
CA VAL A 391 -1.74 -7.52 2.44
C VAL A 391 -3.22 -7.40 2.11
N SER A 392 -3.68 -8.27 1.22
CA SER A 392 -5.08 -8.58 0.96
C SER A 392 -5.40 -10.01 1.41
N ALA A 393 -6.29 -10.19 2.39
CA ALA A 393 -6.63 -11.50 2.95
C ALA A 393 -7.99 -11.53 3.66
N GLN A 394 -8.60 -12.72 3.71
CA GLN A 394 -9.74 -12.96 4.61
C GLN A 394 -9.24 -13.18 6.03
N ASN A 395 -9.92 -12.61 7.02
CA ASN A 395 -9.61 -12.84 8.42
C ASN A 395 -9.70 -14.32 8.79
N GLY A 396 -8.65 -14.80 9.46
CA GLY A 396 -8.47 -16.19 9.88
C GLY A 396 -8.16 -17.19 8.76
N VAL A 397 -7.91 -16.74 7.52
CA VAL A 397 -7.49 -17.61 6.42
C VAL A 397 -6.02 -17.39 6.10
N ALA A 398 -5.21 -18.43 6.24
CA ALA A 398 -3.79 -18.46 5.93
C ALA A 398 -3.61 -18.45 4.40
N GLY A 399 -3.65 -17.27 3.82
CA GLY A 399 -3.48 -17.06 2.39
C GLY A 399 -4.14 -15.79 1.89
N GLY A 400 -3.59 -15.26 0.81
CA GLY A 400 -3.94 -13.95 0.29
C GLY A 400 -2.89 -13.44 -0.68
N PHE A 401 -2.89 -12.13 -0.87
CA PHE A 401 -2.03 -11.48 -1.84
C PHE A 401 -1.25 -10.31 -1.23
N THR A 402 -0.02 -10.15 -1.66
CA THR A 402 0.63 -8.84 -1.79
C THR A 402 0.67 -8.45 -3.27
N ILE A 403 1.03 -7.22 -3.60
CA ILE A 403 1.13 -6.73 -4.98
C ILE A 403 2.58 -6.32 -5.23
N ALA A 404 3.20 -6.86 -6.29
CA ALA A 404 4.59 -6.54 -6.62
C ALA A 404 4.74 -5.08 -7.08
N ALA A 405 5.94 -4.52 -6.94
CA ALA A 405 6.21 -3.13 -7.30
C ALA A 405 5.91 -2.87 -8.79
N GLY A 406 5.28 -1.72 -9.07
CA GLY A 406 4.91 -1.30 -10.42
C GLY A 406 3.66 -1.97 -11.01
N VAL A 407 3.01 -2.87 -10.27
CA VAL A 407 1.72 -3.46 -10.65
C VAL A 407 0.58 -2.53 -10.21
N VAL A 408 -0.43 -2.38 -11.07
CA VAL A 408 -1.66 -1.64 -10.76
C VAL A 408 -2.82 -2.63 -10.78
N ILE A 409 -3.64 -2.60 -9.73
CA ILE A 409 -4.92 -3.30 -9.67
C ILE A 409 -6.00 -2.25 -9.53
N GLU A 410 -6.97 -2.24 -10.46
CA GLU A 410 -7.96 -1.15 -10.54
C GLU A 410 -9.25 -1.46 -9.77
N ASN A 411 -9.52 -2.70 -9.38
CA ASN A 411 -10.81 -3.03 -8.79
C ASN A 411 -10.71 -3.94 -7.57
N ALA A 412 -11.66 -3.76 -6.66
CA ALA A 412 -11.82 -4.63 -5.50
C ALA A 412 -13.29 -4.94 -5.25
N THR A 413 -13.57 -6.18 -4.88
CA THR A 413 -14.90 -6.57 -4.39
C THR A 413 -14.80 -7.36 -3.09
N GLY A 414 -15.44 -6.85 -2.05
CA GLY A 414 -15.68 -7.51 -0.76
C GLY A 414 -16.65 -8.70 -0.84
N GLY A 415 -16.78 -9.40 0.28
CA GLY A 415 -17.61 -10.58 0.48
C GLY A 415 -18.93 -10.27 1.16
N ARG A 416 -19.25 -11.05 2.21
CA ARG A 416 -20.45 -10.82 3.05
C ARG A 416 -20.14 -10.40 4.48
N GLY A 417 -18.85 -10.24 4.79
CA GLY A 417 -18.37 -9.82 6.10
C GLY A 417 -18.33 -8.30 6.20
N ALA A 418 -17.83 -7.77 7.32
CA ALA A 418 -17.48 -6.36 7.40
C ALA A 418 -16.06 -6.19 6.83
N ASP A 419 -15.96 -5.75 5.59
CA ASP A 419 -14.71 -5.69 4.85
C ASP A 419 -14.05 -4.31 4.94
N VAL A 420 -12.72 -4.28 4.82
CA VAL A 420 -11.95 -3.06 4.66
C VAL A 420 -11.31 -3.09 3.28
N ILE A 421 -11.61 -2.08 2.46
CA ILE A 421 -11.08 -1.96 1.11
C ILE A 421 -10.32 -0.63 1.02
N THR A 422 -9.08 -0.69 0.54
CA THR A 422 -8.23 0.47 0.27
C THR A 422 -7.83 0.42 -1.20
N GLY A 423 -8.18 1.47 -1.94
CA GLY A 423 -7.78 1.67 -3.32
C GLY A 423 -6.35 2.19 -3.48
N ASN A 424 -6.05 2.77 -4.62
CA ASN A 424 -4.75 3.33 -4.96
C ASN A 424 -4.91 4.64 -5.73
N SER A 425 -3.97 5.01 -6.62
CA SER A 425 -4.01 6.25 -7.40
C SER A 425 -4.68 6.11 -8.78
N ALA A 426 -5.15 4.91 -9.12
CA ALA A 426 -5.86 4.66 -10.37
C ALA A 426 -7.36 4.88 -10.19
N ALA A 427 -8.10 5.17 -11.28
CA ALA A 427 -9.56 5.22 -11.26
C ALA A 427 -10.18 3.85 -10.93
N ASN A 428 -10.48 3.64 -9.66
CA ASN A 428 -10.84 2.38 -9.05
C ASN A 428 -12.35 2.08 -9.13
N ILE A 429 -12.72 0.79 -9.19
CA ILE A 429 -14.09 0.33 -8.93
C ILE A 429 -14.10 -0.54 -7.67
N LEU A 430 -14.70 -0.04 -6.60
CA LEU A 430 -14.69 -0.67 -5.28
C LEU A 430 -16.12 -1.03 -4.83
N THR A 431 -16.32 -2.28 -4.43
CA THR A 431 -17.64 -2.77 -4.00
C THR A 431 -17.57 -3.54 -2.68
N GLY A 432 -18.22 -3.07 -1.61
CA GLY A 432 -18.28 -3.74 -0.31
C GLY A 432 -19.20 -4.97 -0.28
N ARG A 433 -20.30 -4.91 -1.06
CA ARG A 433 -21.38 -5.91 -1.17
C ARG A 433 -22.27 -5.99 0.06
N ALA A 434 -21.97 -6.81 1.05
CA ALA A 434 -22.84 -6.98 2.20
C ALA A 434 -21.97 -7.01 3.43
N GLY A 435 -22.35 -6.29 4.49
CA GLY A 435 -21.38 -6.11 5.56
C GLY A 435 -21.69 -4.91 6.40
N ALA A 436 -20.69 -4.38 7.07
CA ALA A 436 -20.64 -2.99 7.47
C ALA A 436 -19.25 -2.57 7.04
N ASP A 437 -19.15 -2.15 5.78
CA ASP A 437 -17.89 -2.09 5.07
C ASP A 437 -17.24 -0.73 5.26
N ARG A 438 -15.92 -0.71 5.15
CA ARG A 438 -15.14 0.52 5.15
C ARG A 438 -14.31 0.58 3.89
N ILE A 439 -14.54 1.60 3.08
CA ILE A 439 -13.93 1.74 1.76
C ILE A 439 -13.24 3.11 1.68
N TYR A 440 -11.94 3.07 1.45
CA TYR A 440 -11.09 4.23 1.14
C TYR A 440 -10.73 4.12 -0.34
N ALA A 441 -11.24 5.02 -1.18
CA ALA A 441 -11.00 4.95 -2.61
C ALA A 441 -9.59 5.43 -2.99
N GLY A 442 -9.16 6.55 -2.39
CA GLY A 442 -7.79 7.02 -2.47
C GLY A 442 -7.70 8.17 -3.44
N ALA A 443 -6.76 8.12 -4.37
CA ALA A 443 -6.65 9.13 -5.41
C ALA A 443 -7.17 8.57 -6.74
N GLY A 444 -7.71 9.42 -7.59
CA GLY A 444 -8.27 8.96 -8.86
C GLY A 444 -9.76 9.22 -8.92
N ALA A 445 -10.35 9.19 -10.12
CA ALA A 445 -11.79 9.35 -10.26
C ALA A 445 -12.48 8.00 -10.05
N ASP A 446 -12.91 7.73 -8.82
CA ASP A 446 -13.31 6.41 -8.35
C ASP A 446 -14.82 6.18 -8.41
N THR A 447 -15.20 4.91 -8.43
CA THR A 447 -16.59 4.46 -8.29
C THR A 447 -16.71 3.49 -7.13
N VAL A 448 -17.44 3.90 -6.10
CA VAL A 448 -17.57 3.16 -4.84
C VAL A 448 -19.03 2.77 -4.58
N ALA A 449 -19.27 1.51 -4.25
CA ALA A 449 -20.54 1.01 -3.76
C ALA A 449 -20.38 0.27 -2.42
N GLY A 450 -20.95 0.82 -1.34
CA GLY A 450 -20.98 0.18 -0.02
C GLY A 450 -21.78 -1.12 -0.06
N GLY A 451 -23.05 -1.01 -0.44
CA GLY A 451 -23.91 -2.15 -0.69
C GLY A 451 -24.93 -2.35 0.43
N ALA A 452 -25.16 -3.58 0.86
CA ALA A 452 -26.08 -3.89 1.93
C ALA A 452 -25.35 -3.81 3.27
N GLY A 453 -25.44 -2.70 3.99
CA GLY A 453 -24.59 -2.63 5.16
C GLY A 453 -24.91 -1.53 6.13
N ARG A 454 -23.90 -0.87 6.64
CA ARG A 454 -23.91 0.41 7.37
C ARG A 454 -22.49 0.86 7.14
N ASP A 455 -22.30 1.45 5.99
CA ASP A 455 -20.99 1.48 5.37
C ASP A 455 -20.34 2.85 5.61
N GLN A 456 -19.01 2.87 5.56
CA GLN A 456 -18.19 4.07 5.63
C GLN A 456 -17.43 4.20 4.32
N LEU A 457 -17.76 5.23 3.55
CA LEU A 457 -17.20 5.45 2.22
C LEU A 457 -16.44 6.77 2.22
N PHE A 458 -15.19 6.73 1.76
CA PHE A 458 -14.31 7.88 1.59
C PHE A 458 -13.81 7.86 0.14
N GLY A 459 -14.08 8.92 -0.62
CA GLY A 459 -13.65 9.05 -2.01
C GLY A 459 -12.17 9.39 -2.06
N GLY A 460 -11.81 10.56 -1.54
CA GLY A 460 -10.43 11.02 -1.46
C GLY A 460 -10.21 12.12 -2.49
N ASP A 461 -9.22 11.98 -3.37
CA ASP A 461 -8.86 13.02 -4.33
C ASP A 461 -9.56 12.83 -5.67
N LEU A 462 -9.93 13.94 -6.31
CA LEU A 462 -10.59 14.01 -7.62
C LEU A 462 -12.08 13.64 -7.56
N ASN A 463 -12.73 13.67 -8.72
CA ASN A 463 -14.19 13.57 -8.79
C ASN A 463 -14.65 12.12 -8.71
N ASP A 464 -15.29 11.78 -7.59
CA ASP A 464 -15.72 10.43 -7.29
C ASP A 464 -17.23 10.20 -7.44
N THR A 465 -17.62 8.93 -7.51
CA THR A 465 -19.02 8.50 -7.43
C THR A 465 -19.21 7.50 -6.30
N LEU A 466 -19.86 7.94 -5.21
CA LEU A 466 -20.06 7.13 -4.00
C LEU A 466 -21.53 6.79 -3.80
N ARG A 467 -21.81 5.51 -3.54
CA ARG A 467 -23.15 4.99 -3.26
C ARG A 467 -23.18 4.12 -1.99
N GLY A 468 -23.82 4.62 -0.94
CA GLY A 468 -24.05 3.89 0.32
C GLY A 468 -24.92 2.65 0.14
N ASP A 469 -26.00 2.80 -0.65
CA ASP A 469 -27.02 1.79 -0.93
C ASP A 469 -27.96 1.47 0.24
N GLY A 470 -27.58 0.60 1.15
CA GLY A 470 -28.48 -0.05 2.08
C GLY A 470 -28.19 0.26 3.55
N LYS A 471 -29.25 0.56 4.31
CA LYS A 471 -29.21 1.04 5.70
C LYS A 471 -28.45 2.36 5.80
N ALA A 472 -28.03 2.72 7.00
CA ALA A 472 -27.54 4.05 7.33
C ALA A 472 -26.03 4.13 7.14
N ASP A 473 -25.62 4.90 6.14
CA ASP A 473 -24.24 5.00 5.69
C ASP A 473 -23.60 6.35 6.05
N ARG A 474 -22.27 6.38 6.07
CA ARG A 474 -21.44 7.57 6.25
C ARG A 474 -20.60 7.75 4.99
N ILE A 475 -20.73 8.89 4.34
CA ILE A 475 -20.16 9.15 3.02
C ILE A 475 -19.40 10.47 3.08
N ALA A 476 -18.10 10.43 2.82
CA ALA A 476 -17.27 11.61 2.59
C ALA A 476 -16.78 11.55 1.14
N GLY A 477 -17.05 12.60 0.37
CA GLY A 477 -16.56 12.73 -1.00
C GLY A 477 -15.04 12.91 -1.00
N GLY A 478 -14.58 13.97 -0.33
CA GLY A 478 -13.18 14.35 -0.28
C GLY A 478 -12.95 15.56 -1.18
N GLU A 479 -11.74 15.73 -1.69
CA GLU A 479 -11.44 16.81 -2.64
C GLU A 479 -11.98 16.48 -4.02
N GLY A 480 -12.86 17.32 -4.57
CA GLY A 480 -13.33 17.10 -5.93
C GLY A 480 -14.74 17.59 -6.15
N GLY A 481 -15.29 17.29 -7.32
CA GLY A 481 -16.71 17.49 -7.60
C GLY A 481 -17.42 16.15 -7.59
N ASP A 482 -17.90 15.74 -6.42
CA ASP A 482 -18.35 14.37 -6.21
C ASP A 482 -19.84 14.14 -6.49
N LEU A 483 -20.17 12.92 -6.88
CA LEU A 483 -21.54 12.43 -6.99
C LEU A 483 -21.84 11.47 -5.84
N LEU A 484 -22.58 11.98 -4.86
CA LEU A 484 -22.89 11.25 -3.64
C LEU A 484 -24.34 10.73 -3.65
N ARG A 485 -24.52 9.49 -3.20
CA ARG A 485 -25.82 8.84 -3.08
C ARG A 485 -25.91 8.04 -1.79
N GLY A 486 -26.81 8.43 -0.90
CA GLY A 486 -27.03 7.72 0.37
C GLY A 486 -27.76 6.40 0.16
N GLY A 487 -28.82 6.41 -0.64
CA GLY A 487 -29.67 5.25 -0.83
C GLY A 487 -30.73 5.12 0.27
N ALA A 488 -30.93 3.92 0.78
CA ALA A 488 -32.02 3.57 1.69
C ALA A 488 -31.53 3.50 3.13
N GLY A 489 -31.74 4.55 3.90
CA GLY A 489 -31.15 4.63 5.23
C GLY A 489 -31.53 5.87 6.00
N ARG A 490 -30.64 6.25 6.90
CA ARG A 490 -30.55 7.58 7.49
C ARG A 490 -29.09 7.96 7.35
N ASP A 491 -28.78 8.55 6.21
CA ASP A 491 -27.40 8.64 5.73
C ASP A 491 -26.78 9.95 6.20
N VAL A 492 -25.46 9.96 6.33
CA VAL A 492 -24.70 11.15 6.74
C VAL A 492 -23.66 11.44 5.67
N PHE A 493 -23.78 12.61 5.04
CA PHE A 493 -22.81 13.16 4.11
C PHE A 493 -21.88 14.08 4.89
N ILE A 494 -20.58 13.80 4.89
CA ILE A 494 -19.59 14.42 5.77
C ILE A 494 -18.68 15.29 4.95
N TYR A 495 -18.42 16.49 5.45
CA TYR A 495 -17.42 17.42 4.94
C TYR A 495 -16.49 17.80 6.09
N THR A 496 -15.19 17.74 5.84
CA THR A 496 -14.12 18.03 6.81
C THR A 496 -13.45 19.35 6.49
N ASP A 497 -13.35 19.71 5.21
CA ASP A 497 -12.82 20.99 4.75
C ASP A 497 -13.83 21.74 3.85
N ALA A 498 -13.67 23.05 3.69
CA ALA A 498 -14.46 23.82 2.75
C ALA A 498 -14.11 23.52 1.28
N ALA A 499 -12.85 23.15 1.02
CA ALA A 499 -12.32 22.72 -0.27
C ALA A 499 -12.95 21.43 -0.78
N ASP A 500 -13.44 20.57 0.11
CA ASP A 500 -14.22 19.36 -0.23
C ASP A 500 -15.44 19.69 -1.11
N SER A 501 -15.93 20.94 -1.08
CA SER A 501 -17.02 21.35 -1.96
C SER A 501 -16.98 22.83 -2.34
N PHE A 502 -15.94 23.17 -3.09
CA PHE A 502 -15.63 24.57 -3.36
C PHE A 502 -16.72 25.30 -4.18
N GLY A 503 -17.09 26.48 -3.69
CA GLY A 503 -18.16 27.31 -4.23
C GLY A 503 -18.03 27.64 -5.74
N ASN A 504 -19.11 27.48 -6.50
CA ASN A 504 -19.23 27.95 -7.90
C ASN A 504 -18.20 27.38 -8.91
N THR A 505 -17.57 26.24 -8.63
CA THR A 505 -16.63 25.59 -9.55
C THR A 505 -17.12 24.21 -10.03
N ALA A 506 -16.26 23.51 -10.77
CA ALA A 506 -16.46 22.11 -11.11
C ALA A 506 -16.22 21.15 -9.92
N ALA A 507 -15.60 21.64 -8.83
CA ALA A 507 -15.35 20.91 -7.59
C ALA A 507 -16.51 21.05 -6.59
N ARG A 508 -17.74 21.18 -7.09
CA ARG A 508 -18.94 21.27 -6.25
C ARG A 508 -19.63 19.91 -6.23
N ASP A 509 -19.87 19.41 -5.03
CA ASP A 509 -20.57 18.15 -4.85
C ASP A 509 -22.03 18.20 -5.23
N THR A 510 -22.51 17.03 -5.62
CA THR A 510 -23.91 16.75 -5.85
C THR A 510 -24.37 15.56 -5.02
N ILE A 511 -25.25 15.81 -4.05
CA ILE A 511 -26.01 14.75 -3.37
C ILE A 511 -27.30 14.49 -4.15
N SER A 512 -27.40 13.29 -4.72
CA SER A 512 -28.41 12.97 -5.73
C SER A 512 -29.77 12.52 -5.19
N ASP A 513 -29.83 12.01 -3.95
CA ASP A 513 -31.03 11.40 -3.37
C ASP A 513 -31.30 11.77 -1.90
N PHE A 514 -30.87 12.95 -1.46
CA PHE A 514 -31.06 13.44 -0.08
C PHE A 514 -32.54 13.40 0.37
N ARG A 515 -32.83 12.69 1.47
CA ARG A 515 -34.17 12.58 2.07
C ARG A 515 -34.25 13.38 3.36
N ARG A 516 -34.91 14.53 3.27
CA ARG A 516 -35.20 15.42 4.41
C ARG A 516 -35.78 14.68 5.62
N GLY A 517 -35.25 14.95 6.81
CA GLY A 517 -35.67 14.33 8.07
C GLY A 517 -35.21 12.88 8.27
N ALA A 518 -34.62 12.25 7.26
CA ALA A 518 -33.93 10.96 7.37
C ALA A 518 -32.41 11.16 7.38
N ASP A 519 -31.91 11.79 6.32
CA ASP A 519 -30.49 12.00 6.04
C ASP A 519 -29.99 13.32 6.66
N ARG A 520 -28.67 13.47 6.77
CA ARG A 520 -28.01 14.66 7.33
C ARG A 520 -26.76 15.05 6.56
N ILE A 521 -26.47 16.34 6.55
CA ILE A 521 -25.19 16.91 6.11
C ILE A 521 -24.41 17.29 7.37
N ASP A 522 -23.22 16.74 7.51
CA ASP A 522 -22.33 16.93 8.65
C ASP A 522 -21.23 17.91 8.27
N LEU A 523 -21.32 19.12 8.81
CA LEU A 523 -20.36 20.22 8.63
C LEU A 523 -19.66 20.55 9.95
N SER A 524 -19.83 19.73 10.99
CA SER A 524 -19.37 20.05 12.35
C SER A 524 -17.85 19.97 12.51
N ARG A 525 -17.12 19.65 11.44
CA ARG A 525 -15.66 19.56 11.40
C ARG A 525 -14.99 20.71 10.67
N ILE A 526 -15.79 21.53 9.97
CA ILE A 526 -15.29 22.73 9.32
C ILE A 526 -15.36 23.87 10.34
N ASP A 527 -14.24 24.58 10.52
CA ASP A 527 -14.27 25.84 11.23
C ASP A 527 -15.04 26.88 10.41
N ALA A 528 -16.22 27.25 10.90
CA ALA A 528 -17.09 28.19 10.22
C ALA A 528 -16.54 29.63 10.27
N ASN A 529 -15.47 29.92 11.00
CA ASN A 529 -14.90 31.27 11.08
C ASN A 529 -13.37 31.23 11.15
N GLY A 530 -12.71 31.06 10.00
CA GLY A 530 -11.24 31.08 9.90
C GLY A 530 -10.56 32.40 10.30
N GLU A 531 -11.32 33.46 10.59
CA GLU A 531 -10.82 34.75 11.07
C GLU A 531 -10.85 34.88 12.61
N ALA A 532 -11.48 33.93 13.31
CA ALA A 532 -11.59 33.90 14.77
C ALA A 532 -10.78 32.73 15.37
N ALA A 533 -10.32 32.90 16.61
CA ALA A 533 -9.62 31.81 17.29
C ALA A 533 -10.60 30.73 17.79
N GLY A 534 -10.40 29.49 17.35
CA GLY A 534 -11.11 28.28 17.76
C GLY A 534 -12.30 27.91 16.87
N ASP A 535 -12.71 26.65 16.93
CA ASP A 535 -13.69 26.06 16.00
C ASP A 535 -15.10 26.67 16.14
N GLY A 536 -15.45 27.55 15.21
CA GLY A 536 -16.77 28.16 15.12
C GLY A 536 -17.78 27.22 14.46
N ALA A 537 -18.96 27.05 15.06
CA ALA A 537 -20.07 26.33 14.42
C ALA A 537 -20.83 27.25 13.45
N PHE A 538 -21.32 26.70 12.34
CA PHE A 538 -22.14 27.47 11.38
C PHE A 538 -23.47 27.96 12.00
N ALA A 539 -23.83 29.19 11.68
CA ALA A 539 -25.13 29.78 11.95
C ALA A 539 -26.09 29.60 10.76
N PHE A 540 -27.08 28.70 10.89
CA PHE A 540 -28.08 28.50 9.83
C PHE A 540 -29.09 29.65 9.74
N ILE A 541 -29.05 30.42 8.66
CA ILE A 541 -29.92 31.59 8.41
C ILE A 541 -31.10 31.31 7.46
N GLY A 542 -31.28 30.05 7.03
CA GLY A 542 -32.34 29.65 6.12
C GLY A 542 -32.14 30.17 4.69
N GLN A 543 -33.09 30.93 4.15
CA GLN A 543 -33.02 31.49 2.78
C GLN A 543 -32.52 32.94 2.73
N ALA A 544 -32.27 33.56 3.88
CA ALA A 544 -31.72 34.91 3.94
C ALA A 544 -30.40 35.00 3.17
N GLY A 545 -30.12 36.15 2.56
CA GLY A 545 -28.83 36.42 1.93
C GLY A 545 -27.74 36.61 2.98
N PHE A 546 -26.50 36.31 2.61
CA PHE A 546 -25.33 36.65 3.43
C PHE A 546 -25.27 38.18 3.62
N ASP A 547 -24.92 38.63 4.82
CA ASP A 547 -24.93 40.05 5.15
C ASP A 547 -23.58 40.75 4.90
N GLY A 548 -22.50 39.99 4.71
CA GLY A 548 -21.20 40.44 4.17
C GLY A 548 -20.54 41.55 4.99
N ARG A 549 -20.60 41.48 6.32
CA ARG A 549 -20.10 42.54 7.22
C ARG A 549 -18.73 42.25 7.82
N GLY A 550 -17.96 41.34 7.20
CA GLY A 550 -16.65 40.88 7.64
C GLY A 550 -16.75 39.85 8.78
N ALA A 551 -15.67 39.62 9.53
CA ALA A 551 -15.52 38.55 10.52
C ALA A 551 -16.67 38.38 11.57
N GLY A 552 -17.49 39.41 11.82
CA GLY A 552 -18.70 39.31 12.67
C GLY A 552 -19.91 38.63 11.99
N SER A 553 -19.77 38.33 10.70
CA SER A 553 -20.75 37.73 9.80
C SER A 553 -20.28 36.40 9.20
N ALA A 554 -19.03 36.02 9.46
CA ALA A 554 -18.48 34.71 9.13
C ALA A 554 -19.32 33.56 9.73
N GLY A 555 -19.26 32.41 9.08
CA GLY A 555 -19.94 31.19 9.49
C GLY A 555 -21.43 31.18 9.20
N GLN A 556 -21.90 31.92 8.20
CA GLN A 556 -23.31 31.87 7.80
C GLN A 556 -23.56 30.68 6.87
N LEU A 557 -24.55 29.85 7.22
CA LEU A 557 -25.02 28.74 6.38
C LEU A 557 -26.44 29.02 5.88
N ARG A 558 -26.64 28.93 4.56
CA ARG A 558 -27.93 29.19 3.92
C ARG A 558 -28.25 28.15 2.86
N PHE A 559 -29.48 28.22 2.34
CA PHE A 559 -29.85 27.50 1.13
C PHE A 559 -30.66 28.34 0.15
N GLN A 560 -30.57 27.99 -1.13
CA GLN A 560 -31.37 28.55 -2.23
C GLN A 560 -32.13 27.44 -2.94
N THR A 561 -33.39 27.68 -3.30
CA THR A 561 -34.22 26.69 -4.00
C THR A 561 -34.26 26.99 -5.50
N GLY A 562 -33.92 25.99 -6.32
CA GLY A 562 -34.09 25.98 -7.76
C GLY A 562 -35.21 25.03 -8.20
N PRO A 563 -35.53 24.96 -9.51
CA PRO A 563 -36.45 23.96 -10.05
C PRO A 563 -35.91 22.54 -9.85
N GLY A 564 -36.40 21.84 -8.82
CA GLY A 564 -36.01 20.47 -8.51
C GLY A 564 -34.62 20.32 -7.87
N SER A 565 -34.07 21.38 -7.29
CA SER A 565 -32.81 21.33 -6.55
C SER A 565 -32.78 22.34 -5.40
N VAL A 566 -31.91 22.07 -4.43
CA VAL A 566 -31.53 23.00 -3.37
C VAL A 566 -30.02 23.17 -3.42
N LEU A 567 -29.55 24.42 -3.44
CA LEU A 567 -28.14 24.75 -3.30
C LEU A 567 -27.88 25.18 -1.86
N VAL A 568 -27.10 24.41 -1.11
CA VAL A 568 -26.56 24.81 0.20
C VAL A 568 -25.32 25.66 -0.04
N GLN A 569 -25.14 26.72 0.74
CA GLN A 569 -23.99 27.61 0.63
C GLN A 569 -23.52 28.04 2.02
N ALA A 570 -22.22 28.07 2.21
CA ALA A 570 -21.59 28.58 3.43
C ALA A 570 -20.67 29.77 3.09
N ASP A 571 -20.73 30.79 3.93
CA ASP A 571 -19.86 31.98 3.96
C ASP A 571 -19.03 31.86 5.23
N ILE A 572 -17.74 31.55 5.09
CA ILE A 572 -16.77 31.23 6.14
C ILE A 572 -15.96 32.47 6.52
N ASP A 573 -15.62 33.34 5.56
CA ASP A 573 -14.81 34.55 5.82
C ASP A 573 -15.64 35.82 6.09
N GLY A 574 -16.95 35.77 5.85
CA GLY A 574 -17.89 36.85 6.10
C GLY A 574 -17.87 37.95 5.03
N ASP A 575 -17.32 37.69 3.84
CA ASP A 575 -17.27 38.63 2.71
C ASP A 575 -18.62 38.75 1.97
N GLY A 576 -19.58 37.86 2.27
CA GLY A 576 -20.91 37.83 1.69
C GLY A 576 -21.02 36.98 0.41
N LEU A 577 -19.96 36.28 0.03
CA LEU A 577 -19.91 35.27 -1.02
C LEU A 577 -19.96 33.87 -0.40
N ALA A 578 -20.02 32.85 -1.24
CA ALA A 578 -20.04 31.46 -0.79
C ALA A 578 -18.66 30.85 -1.03
N ASP A 579 -18.03 30.37 0.03
CA ASP A 579 -16.75 29.65 -0.01
C ASP A 579 -16.97 28.17 -0.32
N MET A 580 -18.05 27.63 0.23
CA MET A 580 -18.47 26.24 0.03
C MET A 580 -19.90 26.20 -0.53
N SER A 581 -20.18 25.23 -1.40
CA SER A 581 -21.55 24.96 -1.81
C SER A 581 -21.80 23.48 -2.07
N ILE A 582 -23.02 23.01 -1.81
CA ILE A 582 -23.42 21.62 -2.05
C ILE A 582 -24.74 21.62 -2.83
N LEU A 583 -24.79 20.89 -3.95
CA LEU A 583 -26.01 20.76 -4.73
C LEU A 583 -26.81 19.53 -4.28
N LEU A 584 -28.02 19.75 -3.77
CA LEU A 584 -28.98 18.68 -3.48
C LEU A 584 -29.96 18.56 -4.63
N ALA A 585 -29.91 17.45 -5.37
CA ALA A 585 -30.85 17.18 -6.44
C ALA A 585 -32.20 16.68 -5.90
N ASN A 586 -33.26 16.87 -6.69
CA ASN A 586 -34.61 16.37 -6.42
C ASN A 586 -35.24 16.86 -5.10
N LEU A 587 -34.78 18.01 -4.60
CA LEU A 587 -35.24 18.61 -3.35
C LEU A 587 -35.82 20.01 -3.59
N SER A 588 -36.71 20.47 -2.71
CA SER A 588 -37.33 21.79 -2.79
C SER A 588 -37.28 22.60 -1.49
N GLN A 589 -36.76 22.03 -0.39
CA GLN A 589 -36.67 22.70 0.91
C GLN A 589 -35.68 21.98 1.85
N LEU A 590 -35.09 22.72 2.80
CA LEU A 590 -34.25 22.25 3.91
C LEU A 590 -34.61 22.97 5.21
N GLY A 591 -34.14 22.45 6.34
CA GLY A 591 -34.15 23.16 7.62
C GLY A 591 -32.95 22.80 8.50
N ALA A 592 -32.78 23.52 9.61
CA ALA A 592 -31.62 23.36 10.50
C ALA A 592 -31.41 21.92 11.01
N ALA A 593 -32.47 21.12 11.17
CA ALA A 593 -32.38 19.75 11.64
C ALA A 593 -31.81 18.73 10.61
N ASP A 594 -31.67 19.17 9.36
CA ASP A 594 -31.05 18.41 8.27
C ASP A 594 -29.51 18.52 8.31
N PHE A 595 -28.97 19.34 9.22
CA PHE A 595 -27.53 19.55 9.40
C PHE A 595 -27.04 19.06 10.76
N ILE A 596 -25.75 18.73 10.83
CA ILE A 596 -24.95 18.61 12.06
C ILE A 596 -23.91 19.74 11.94
N LEU A 597 -23.97 20.70 12.87
CA LEU A 597 -23.19 21.95 12.84
C LEU A 597 -22.42 22.12 14.15
#